data_AF-A0A7L5AFG6-F1
#
_entry.id   AF-A0A7L5AFG6-F1
#
_cell.length_a   1.000
_cell.length_b   1.000
_cell.length_c   1.000
_cell.angle_alpha   90.00
_cell.angle_beta   90.00
_cell.angle_gamma   90.00
#
_symmetry.space_group_name_H-M   'P 1'
#
loop_
_entity.id
_entity.type
_entity.pdbx_description
1 polymer ?
#
loop_
_entity_poly.entity_id
_entity_poly.type
_entity_poly.pdbx_seq_one_letter_code
_entity_poly.pdbx_strand_id
1 'polypeptide(L)'
;MVNGCERPPSWCECHHIEHWVRDGGKTNIADGILLCKHHHLLLHNAHWEIVRRGSRYWLIPPPDVDPRQVPIEMRSKSAALRDFRAEQGRVADQGRAESRTRECAASEERTE
;
A
#
# COMPACT_ATOMS: atom_id res chain seq x y z
N MET A 1 -8.15 4.26 -0.09
CA MET A 1 -8.77 5.55 -0.48
C MET A 1 -7.68 6.58 -0.58
N VAL A 2 -7.72 7.46 -1.58
CA VAL A 2 -6.81 8.62 -1.62
C VAL A 2 -7.00 9.44 -0.35
N ASN A 3 -5.89 9.87 0.26
CA ASN A 3 -5.89 10.51 1.57
C ASN A 3 -6.89 11.67 1.64
N GLY A 4 -7.74 11.67 2.67
CA GLY A 4 -8.73 12.72 2.90
C GLY A 4 -10.00 12.65 2.04
N CYS A 5 -10.12 11.74 1.06
CA CYS A 5 -11.34 11.61 0.28
C CYS A 5 -12.47 11.06 1.15
N GLU A 6 -13.54 11.80 1.46
CA GLU A 6 -14.61 11.33 2.37
C GLU A 6 -15.74 10.56 1.68
N ARG A 7 -15.79 10.52 0.35
CA ARG A 7 -16.86 9.86 -0.42
C ARG A 7 -17.11 8.40 0.02
N PRO A 8 -18.38 7.96 0.10
CA PRO A 8 -18.72 6.62 0.55
C PRO A 8 -18.30 5.55 -0.48
N PRO A 9 -18.13 4.27 -0.06
CA PRO A 9 -17.82 3.18 -0.97
C PRO A 9 -18.84 2.99 -2.11
N SER A 10 -20.12 3.31 -1.88
CA SER A 10 -21.16 3.26 -2.90
C SER A 10 -20.95 4.23 -4.06
N TRP A 11 -20.07 5.21 -3.90
CA TRP A 11 -19.68 6.18 -4.94
C TRP A 11 -18.29 5.88 -5.50
N CYS A 12 -17.77 4.68 -5.23
CA CYS A 12 -16.47 4.24 -5.69
C CYS A 12 -16.60 3.19 -6.78
N GLU A 13 -15.66 3.26 -7.71
CA GLU A 13 -15.46 2.33 -8.80
C GLU A 13 -14.25 1.47 -8.48
N CYS A 14 -14.25 0.22 -8.95
CA CYS A 14 -13.10 -0.66 -8.85
C CYS A 14 -12.08 -0.25 -9.92
N HIS A 15 -10.86 0.06 -9.49
CA HIS A 15 -9.73 0.33 -10.35
C HIS A 15 -8.74 -0.84 -10.26
N HIS A 16 -8.29 -1.33 -11.41
CA HIS A 16 -7.22 -2.33 -11.47
C HIS A 16 -5.87 -1.63 -11.39
N ILE A 17 -5.02 -2.04 -10.44
CA ILE A 17 -3.70 -1.42 -10.25
C ILE A 17 -2.78 -1.73 -11.44
N GLU A 18 -2.81 -2.98 -11.92
CA GLU A 18 -2.23 -3.34 -13.21
C GLU A 18 -3.24 -2.98 -14.31
N HIS A 19 -2.87 -2.05 -15.17
CA HIS A 19 -3.78 -1.55 -16.18
C HIS A 19 -3.97 -2.61 -17.26
N TRP A 20 -5.21 -3.06 -17.49
CA TRP A 20 -5.52 -4.12 -18.46
C TRP A 20 -4.90 -3.88 -19.85
N VAL A 21 -5.13 -2.71 -20.44
CA VAL A 21 -4.62 -2.37 -21.79
C VAL A 21 -3.11 -2.12 -21.83
N ARG A 22 -2.54 -1.37 -20.88
CA ARG A 22 -1.12 -0.98 -20.88
C ARG A 22 -0.21 -2.12 -20.42
N ASP A 23 -0.62 -2.86 -19.40
CA ASP A 23 0.24 -3.81 -18.67
C ASP A 23 -0.16 -5.28 -18.93
N GLY A 24 -1.24 -5.52 -19.70
CA GLY A 24 -1.77 -6.88 -19.91
C GLY A 24 -2.33 -7.53 -18.63
N GLY A 25 -2.62 -6.71 -17.62
CA GLY A 25 -3.05 -7.17 -16.29
C GLY A 25 -4.31 -8.02 -16.35
N LYS A 26 -4.39 -9.06 -15.53
CA LYS A 26 -5.60 -9.88 -15.43
C LYS A 26 -6.70 -9.11 -14.70
N THR A 27 -7.96 -9.32 -15.08
CA THR A 27 -9.10 -8.87 -14.28
C THR A 27 -9.15 -9.68 -12.98
N ASN A 28 -8.45 -9.22 -11.96
CA ASN A 28 -8.27 -9.90 -10.69
C ASN A 28 -8.70 -9.00 -9.52
N ILE A 29 -9.68 -9.45 -8.74
CA ILE A 29 -10.17 -8.74 -7.55
C ILE A 29 -9.03 -8.55 -6.54
N ALA A 30 -8.06 -9.47 -6.50
CA ALA A 30 -6.91 -9.33 -5.61
C ALA A 30 -6.08 -8.07 -5.89
N ASP A 31 -6.13 -7.55 -7.12
CA ASP A 31 -5.36 -6.39 -7.59
C ASP A 31 -6.24 -5.14 -7.81
N GLY A 32 -7.48 -5.20 -7.33
CA GLY A 32 -8.43 -4.10 -7.36
C GLY A 32 -8.31 -3.16 -6.16
N ILE A 33 -8.58 -1.87 -6.39
CA ILE A 33 -8.74 -0.86 -5.34
C ILE A 33 -9.97 0.01 -5.60
N LEU A 34 -10.70 0.35 -4.55
CA LEU A 34 -11.85 1.25 -4.65
C LEU A 34 -11.42 2.72 -4.64
N LEU A 35 -11.84 3.46 -5.66
CA LEU A 35 -11.61 4.88 -5.83
C LEU A 35 -12.92 5.58 -6.20
N CYS A 36 -13.17 6.78 -5.66
CA CYS A 36 -14.29 7.57 -6.17
C CYS A 36 -14.02 8.04 -7.60
N LYS A 37 -15.07 8.32 -8.37
CA LYS A 37 -14.98 8.77 -9.77
C LYS A 37 -13.90 9.83 -10.03
N HIS A 38 -13.83 10.88 -9.20
CA HIS A 38 -12.80 11.94 -9.35
C HIS A 38 -11.37 11.39 -9.28
N HIS A 39 -11.05 10.64 -8.22
CA HIS A 39 -9.72 10.04 -8.07
C HIS A 39 -9.46 8.93 -9.09
N HIS A 40 -10.49 8.19 -9.51
CA HIS A 40 -10.34 7.19 -10.56
C HIS A 40 -9.90 7.83 -11.88
N LEU A 41 -10.47 8.98 -12.24
CA LEU A 41 -10.11 9.71 -13.46
C LEU A 41 -8.72 10.34 -13.39
N LEU A 42 -8.20 10.70 -12.20
CA LEU A 42 -6.82 11.18 -12.08
C LEU A 42 -5.81 10.11 -12.54
N LEU A 43 -6.08 8.85 -12.21
CA LEU A 43 -5.21 7.74 -12.62
C LEU A 43 -5.27 7.48 -14.12
N HIS A 44 -6.48 7.56 -14.71
CA HIS A 44 -6.65 7.35 -16.14
C HIS A 44 -6.13 8.51 -17.00
N ASN A 45 -6.34 9.75 -16.57
CA ASN A 45 -6.19 10.92 -17.44
C ASN A 45 -5.01 11.82 -17.06
N ALA A 46 -4.53 11.75 -15.83
CA ALA A 46 -3.50 12.64 -15.30
C ALA A 46 -2.25 11.86 -14.84
N HIS A 47 -2.05 10.64 -15.35
CA HIS A 47 -0.83 9.84 -15.17
C HIS A 47 -0.43 9.57 -13.72
N TRP A 48 -1.39 9.64 -12.79
CA TRP A 48 -1.17 9.19 -11.42
C TRP A 48 -1.08 7.67 -11.39
N GLU A 49 -0.17 7.13 -10.59
CA GLU A 49 0.01 5.68 -10.46
C GLU A 49 -0.26 5.20 -9.04
N ILE A 50 -0.69 3.95 -8.92
CA ILE A 50 -0.79 3.26 -7.63
C ILE A 50 0.23 2.14 -7.59
N VAL A 51 0.98 2.07 -6.50
CA VAL A 51 1.86 0.95 -6.20
C VAL A 51 1.35 0.24 -4.95
N ARG A 52 1.23 -1.09 -5.03
CA ARG A 52 0.96 -1.94 -3.87
C ARG A 52 2.26 -2.55 -3.36
N ARG A 53 2.47 -2.52 -2.05
CA ARG A 53 3.55 -3.27 -1.38
C ARG A 53 2.96 -3.97 -0.16
N GLY A 54 2.75 -5.29 -0.28
CA GLY A 54 2.04 -6.09 0.71
C GLY A 54 0.58 -5.63 0.88
N SER A 55 0.21 -5.23 2.10
CA SER A 55 -1.16 -4.77 2.45
C SER A 55 -1.36 -3.25 2.38
N ARG A 56 -0.34 -2.52 1.91
CA ARG A 56 -0.32 -1.06 1.82
C ARG A 56 -0.29 -0.61 0.36
N TYR A 57 -0.79 0.60 0.15
CA TYR A 57 -0.91 1.23 -1.17
C TYR A 57 -0.29 2.62 -1.12
N TRP A 58 0.37 3.01 -2.19
CA TRP A 58 0.99 4.31 -2.37
C TRP A 58 0.50 4.92 -3.66
N LEU A 59 0.22 6.22 -3.61
CA LEU A 59 -0.11 7.04 -4.75
C LEU A 59 1.18 7.76 -5.20
N ILE A 60 1.51 7.63 -6.48
CA ILE A 60 2.69 8.25 -7.09
C ILE A 60 2.19 9.42 -7.94
N PRO A 61 2.56 10.67 -7.61
CA PRO A 61 2.24 11.81 -8.46
C PRO A 61 3.04 11.75 -9.77
N PRO A 62 2.48 12.28 -10.87
CA PRO A 62 3.21 12.42 -12.11
C PRO A 62 4.30 13.51 -11.99
N PRO A 63 5.34 13.51 -12.85
CA PRO A 63 6.47 14.44 -12.74
C PRO A 63 6.11 15.93 -12.83
N ASP A 64 5.01 16.26 -13.50
CA ASP A 64 4.48 17.63 -13.61
C ASP A 64 3.86 18.15 -12.30
N VAL A 65 3.39 17.24 -11.43
CA VAL A 65 2.86 17.57 -10.10
C VAL A 65 3.96 17.56 -9.03
N ASP A 66 4.82 16.53 -9.03
CA ASP A 66 5.99 16.46 -8.17
C ASP A 66 7.16 15.84 -8.96
N PRO A 67 8.20 16.63 -9.30
CA PRO A 67 9.35 16.12 -10.04
C PRO A 67 10.10 14.99 -9.34
N ARG A 68 9.99 14.89 -8.01
CA ARG A 68 10.62 13.82 -7.23
C ARG A 68 9.72 12.59 -7.10
N GLN A 69 8.48 12.69 -7.56
CA GLN A 69 7.45 11.65 -7.51
C GLN A 69 7.39 10.96 -6.13
N VAL A 70 7.40 11.75 -5.05
CA VAL A 70 7.49 11.21 -3.69
C VAL A 70 6.24 10.37 -3.39
N PRO A 71 6.38 9.08 -3.03
CA PRO A 71 5.23 8.22 -2.79
C PRO A 71 4.37 8.68 -1.60
N ILE A 72 3.07 8.85 -1.83
CA ILE A 72 2.10 9.23 -0.80
C ILE A 72 1.35 7.99 -0.33
N GLU A 73 1.53 7.58 0.92
CA GLU A 73 0.83 6.41 1.45
C GLU A 73 -0.69 6.65 1.52
N MET A 74 -1.48 5.75 0.94
CA MET A 74 -2.95 5.76 1.02
C MET A 74 -3.43 5.03 2.29
N ARG A 75 -3.75 5.78 3.34
CA ARG A 75 -4.19 5.19 4.60
C ARG A 75 -5.62 4.65 4.52
N SER A 76 -5.89 3.59 5.27
CA SER A 76 -7.25 3.05 5.39
C SER A 76 -8.16 4.03 6.13
N LYS A 77 -9.40 4.19 5.66
CA LYS A 77 -10.44 4.94 6.38
C LYS A 77 -10.92 4.24 7.65
N SER A 78 -10.91 2.91 7.67
CA SER A 78 -11.34 2.14 8.84
C SER A 78 -10.31 2.28 9.96
N ALA A 79 -10.73 2.84 11.09
CA ALA A 79 -9.91 2.96 12.29
C ALA A 79 -9.44 1.59 12.77
N ALA A 80 -10.36 0.63 12.88
CA ALA A 80 -10.05 -0.74 13.24
C ALA A 80 -8.95 -1.37 12.35
N LEU A 81 -9.00 -1.11 11.03
CA LEU A 81 -7.97 -1.62 10.12
C LEU A 81 -6.62 -0.92 10.31
N ARG A 82 -6.61 0.36 10.68
CA ARG A 82 -5.37 1.08 11.01
C ARG A 82 -4.76 0.56 12.32
N ASP A 83 -5.59 0.37 13.34
CA ASP A 83 -5.15 -0.11 14.66
C ASP A 83 -4.63 -1.54 14.56
N PHE A 84 -5.36 -2.41 13.85
CA PHE A 84 -4.90 -3.76 13.55
C PHE A 84 -3.54 -3.76 12.85
N ARG A 85 -3.36 -2.93 11.81
CA ARG A 85 -2.08 -2.82 11.09
C ARG A 85 -0.95 -2.29 11.98
N ALA A 86 -1.25 -1.34 12.86
CA ALA A 86 -0.28 -0.83 13.83
C ALA A 86 0.17 -1.94 14.78
N GLU A 87 -0.76 -2.76 15.26
CA GLU A 87 -0.46 -3.88 16.14
C GLU A 87 0.35 -4.98 15.42
N GLN A 88 -0.02 -5.36 14.20
CA GLN A 88 0.77 -6.30 13.39
C GLN A 88 2.21 -5.81 13.16
N GLY A 89 2.41 -4.50 12.99
CA GLY A 89 3.74 -3.91 12.89
C GLY A 89 4.58 -4.07 14.16
N ARG A 90 3.97 -3.92 15.34
CA ARG A 90 4.64 -4.13 16.64
C ARG A 90 5.04 -5.58 16.84
N VAL A 91 4.14 -6.51 16.53
CA VAL A 91 4.41 -7.96 16.65
C VAL A 91 5.53 -8.39 15.71
N ALA A 92 5.55 -7.88 14.47
CA ALA A 92 6.61 -8.17 13.51
C ALA A 92 7.99 -7.63 13.95
N ASP A 93 8.03 -6.45 14.56
CA ASP A 93 9.25 -5.85 15.10
C ASP A 93 9.80 -6.65 16.30
N GLN A 94 8.93 -7.07 17.22
CA GLN A 94 9.28 -7.94 18.34
C GLN A 94 9.84 -9.28 17.87
N GLY A 95 9.17 -9.95 16.93
CA GLY A 95 9.66 -11.22 16.38
C GLY A 95 11.01 -11.10 15.67
N ARG A 96 11.31 -9.94 15.04
CA ARG A 96 12.62 -9.63 14.46
C ARG A 96 13.69 -9.36 15.52
N ALA A 97 13.35 -8.73 16.64
CA ALA A 97 14.28 -8.51 17.74
C ALA A 97 14.63 -9.85 18.45
N GLU A 98 13.62 -10.70 18.66
CA GLU A 98 13.80 -12.04 19.25
C GLU A 98 14.61 -12.99 18.36
N SER A 99 14.45 -12.94 17.04
CA SER A 99 15.26 -13.76 16.13
C SER A 99 16.73 -13.31 16.09
N ARG A 100 16.99 -12.00 16.07
CA ARG A 100 18.37 -11.45 16.12
C ARG A 100 19.08 -11.78 17.42
N THR A 101 18.38 -11.76 18.55
CA THR A 101 18.96 -12.12 19.85
C THR A 101 19.27 -13.61 19.94
N ARG A 102 18.38 -14.48 19.43
CA ARG A 102 18.65 -15.93 19.32
C ARG A 102 19.82 -16.25 18.39
N GLU A 103 19.96 -15.55 17.28
CA GLU A 103 21.06 -15.75 16.34
C GLU A 103 22.41 -15.30 16.93
N CYS A 104 22.41 -14.22 17.72
CA CYS A 104 23.57 -13.78 18.49
C CYS A 104 23.99 -14.84 19.54
N ALA A 105 23.03 -15.32 20.34
CA ALA A 105 23.29 -16.37 21.35
C ALA A 105 23.79 -17.69 20.71
N ALA A 106 23.22 -18.09 19.58
CA ALA A 106 23.65 -19.28 18.84
C ALA A 106 25.01 -19.12 18.14
N SER A 107 25.48 -17.89 17.93
CA SER A 107 26.82 -17.60 17.40
C SER A 107 27.90 -17.63 18.47
N GLU A 108 27.56 -17.32 19.73
CA GLU A 108 28.46 -17.39 20.89
C GLU A 108 28.76 -18.85 21.29
N GLU A 109 27.76 -19.73 21.20
CA GLU A 109 27.88 -21.18 21.50
C GLU A 109 28.69 -21.98 20.46
N ARG A 110 29.02 -21.39 19.30
CA ARG A 110 29.74 -22.06 18.19
C ARG A 110 31.24 -21.75 18.17
N THR A 111 31.70 -20.88 19.06
CA THR A 111 33.11 -20.45 19.19
C THR A 111 33.89 -21.14 20.30
N GLU A 112 33.28 -22.12 20.99
CA GLU A 112 33.93 -22.99 21.98
C GLU A 112 34.29 -24.37 21.41
#